data_AF-A0A7S4SM23-F1
#
_entry.id   AF-A0A7S4SM23-F1
#
_cell.length_a   1.000
_cell.length_b   1.000
_cell.length_c   1.000
_cell.angle_alpha   90.00
_cell.angle_beta   90.00
_cell.angle_gamma   90.00
#
_symmetry.space_group_name_H-M   'P 1'
#
loop_
_entity.id
_entity.type
_entity.pdbx_description
1 polymer ?
#
loop_
_entity_poly.entity_id
_entity_poly.type
_entity_poly.pdbx_seq_one_letter_code
_entity_poly.pdbx_strand_id
1 'polypeptide(L)'
;REPLLAEAEGAHRPAPPTEDGHRLLQTSRYLSANTPWHMFLSNTLGWMLLVFTASGSCVFLAASNETFTPKCHGRGALARALCYATGICFWTFPYLCMIAAVATFSLNLYNSRLYYECLLHRIMLNFDNNKFTNSCVAWLLLAYGAMALSLVFFLADSPSGTTSSIVLAVNRGLFIYTAPLVSCLLKISSQWQLEWHLIPLPKFYETDPDLARTVFSEAVFVPEAHLQMAFEELEELLDQGSHGSPLASSEYFGLLAEAARGAVGARLPLTPPPPPPLPPAVRDGPLVQSASWHERLLQRLDLVKTEEFASRCAAVRRPEVLTILHQARKGGFWVHRLLHSKHLRDERSDSFRHWARVHLSVAAVAFLMICEIYAAVIRDFLHYQHDS
;
A
#
# COMPACT_ATOMS: atom_id res chain seq x y z
N ARG A 1 -10.52 15.19 -29.80
CA ARG A 1 -9.93 15.74 -28.57
C ARG A 1 -10.64 17.03 -28.14
N GLU A 2 -10.87 17.99 -29.03
CA GLU A 2 -11.78 19.14 -28.79
C GLU A 2 -13.19 18.80 -28.23
N PRO A 3 -13.88 17.70 -28.63
CA PRO A 3 -15.19 17.40 -28.07
C PRO A 3 -15.19 17.14 -26.55
N LEU A 4 -14.10 16.63 -25.96
CA LEU A 4 -14.06 16.37 -24.51
C LEU A 4 -14.00 17.68 -23.70
N LEU A 5 -13.24 18.67 -24.18
CA LEU A 5 -13.18 19.98 -23.54
C LEU A 5 -14.49 20.75 -23.75
N ALA A 6 -15.06 20.72 -24.97
CA ALA A 6 -16.35 21.35 -25.24
C ALA A 6 -17.51 20.69 -24.48
N GLU A 7 -17.49 19.36 -24.33
CA GLU A 7 -18.46 18.61 -23.55
C GLU A 7 -18.24 18.82 -22.04
N ALA A 8 -17.00 18.97 -21.58
CA ALA A 8 -16.69 19.33 -20.19
C ALA A 8 -17.10 20.77 -19.86
N GLU A 9 -16.84 21.72 -20.75
CA GLU A 9 -17.29 23.13 -20.62
C GLU A 9 -18.83 23.22 -20.63
N GLY A 10 -19.50 22.42 -21.46
CA GLY A 10 -20.97 22.35 -21.50
C GLY A 10 -21.60 21.56 -20.34
N ALA A 11 -20.87 20.60 -19.77
CA ALA A 11 -21.30 19.76 -18.66
C ALA A 11 -20.84 20.27 -17.30
N HIS A 12 -20.26 21.48 -17.22
CA HIS A 12 -19.95 22.19 -15.98
C HIS A 12 -21.23 22.49 -15.19
N ARG A 13 -21.80 21.46 -14.57
CA ARG A 13 -22.51 21.63 -13.31
C ARG A 13 -21.40 21.90 -12.30
N PRO A 14 -21.30 23.12 -11.76
CA PRO A 14 -20.34 23.37 -10.70
C PRO A 14 -20.59 22.31 -9.63
N ALA A 15 -19.55 21.54 -9.30
CA ALA A 15 -19.63 20.67 -8.15
C ALA A 15 -20.09 21.54 -6.97
N PRO A 16 -21.06 21.09 -6.16
CA PRO A 16 -21.54 21.88 -5.04
C PRO A 16 -20.33 22.36 -4.24
N PRO A 17 -20.30 23.63 -3.81
CA PRO A 17 -19.14 24.19 -3.12
C PRO A 17 -18.75 23.26 -1.99
N THR A 18 -17.53 22.71 -2.08
CA THR A 18 -16.95 21.79 -1.10
C THR A 18 -16.44 22.52 0.14
N GLU A 19 -17.00 23.71 0.43
CA GLU A 19 -16.65 24.57 1.57
C GLU A 19 -16.67 23.78 2.88
N ASP A 20 -17.52 22.76 2.99
CA ASP A 20 -17.59 21.89 4.15
C ASP A 20 -16.79 20.58 4.03
N GLY A 21 -15.52 20.64 3.60
CA GLY A 21 -14.61 19.47 3.70
C GLY A 21 -14.53 18.86 5.12
N HIS A 22 -14.96 19.61 6.13
CA HIS A 22 -15.11 19.20 7.51
C HIS A 22 -16.32 18.29 7.78
N ARG A 23 -17.37 18.32 6.96
CA ARG A 23 -18.61 17.53 7.16
C ARG A 23 -18.46 16.07 6.78
N LEU A 24 -17.53 15.75 5.89
CA LEU A 24 -17.42 14.38 5.41
C LEU A 24 -17.09 13.39 6.52
N LEU A 25 -16.21 13.74 7.47
CA LEU A 25 -15.54 12.72 8.29
C LEU A 25 -15.16 13.17 9.70
N GLN A 26 -16.14 13.56 10.51
CA GLN A 26 -15.90 13.84 11.93
C GLN A 26 -15.67 12.53 12.70
N THR A 27 -14.39 12.18 12.94
CA THR A 27 -14.02 11.11 13.89
C THR A 27 -14.40 11.46 15.32
N SER A 28 -14.36 12.75 15.64
CA SER A 28 -14.93 13.33 16.84
C SER A 28 -15.54 14.68 16.49
N ARG A 29 -16.25 15.29 17.45
CA ARG A 29 -16.79 16.65 17.33
C ARG A 29 -15.76 17.71 16.90
N TYR A 30 -14.47 17.42 17.08
CA TYR A 30 -13.37 18.36 16.83
C TYR A 30 -12.35 17.86 15.80
N LEU A 31 -12.45 16.61 15.34
CA LEU A 31 -11.40 15.98 14.55
C LEU A 31 -11.97 15.36 13.29
N SER A 32 -11.58 15.91 12.13
CA SER A 32 -11.85 15.28 10.85
C SER A 32 -10.72 14.32 10.47
N ALA A 33 -11.05 13.07 10.11
CA ALA A 33 -10.06 12.09 9.66
C ALA A 33 -9.30 12.55 8.41
N ASN A 34 -9.92 13.41 7.59
CA ASN A 34 -9.38 13.97 6.36
C ASN A 34 -8.56 15.26 6.59
N THR A 35 -8.39 15.69 7.85
CA THR A 35 -7.57 16.87 8.15
C THR A 35 -6.10 16.53 7.92
N PRO A 36 -5.36 17.31 7.10
CA PRO A 36 -3.98 16.97 6.74
C PRO A 36 -3.03 16.70 7.91
N TRP A 37 -3.08 17.52 8.96
CA TRP A 37 -2.22 17.36 10.14
C TRP A 37 -2.51 16.06 10.88
N HIS A 38 -3.78 15.64 10.93
CA HIS A 38 -4.18 14.41 11.61
C HIS A 38 -3.73 13.18 10.82
N MET A 39 -3.87 13.21 9.48
CA MET A 39 -3.35 12.17 8.60
C MET A 39 -1.83 12.04 8.72
N PHE A 40 -1.13 13.18 8.74
CA PHE A 40 0.31 13.21 9.02
C PHE A 40 0.63 12.56 10.36
N LEU A 41 -0.01 13.00 11.45
CA LEU A 41 0.31 12.54 12.80
C LEU A 41 0.02 11.04 12.96
N SER A 42 -1.15 10.57 12.51
CA SER A 42 -1.56 9.17 12.64
C SER A 42 -0.65 8.23 11.85
N ASN A 43 -0.32 8.56 10.60
CA ASN A 43 0.60 7.75 9.80
C ASN A 43 2.02 7.78 10.37
N THR A 44 2.48 8.95 10.83
CA THR A 44 3.81 9.12 11.41
C THR A 44 3.99 8.32 12.70
N LEU A 45 3.04 8.44 13.63
CA LEU A 45 3.04 7.64 14.85
C LEU A 45 2.91 6.14 14.56
N GLY A 46 2.11 5.77 13.55
CA GLY A 46 1.93 4.39 13.12
C GLY A 46 3.23 3.71 12.70
N TRP A 47 3.99 4.32 11.78
CA TRP A 47 5.28 3.75 11.38
C TRP A 47 6.36 3.90 12.47
N MET A 48 6.36 4.99 13.26
CA MET A 48 7.31 5.15 14.37
C MET A 48 7.18 4.01 15.39
N LEU A 49 5.95 3.64 15.76
CA LEU A 49 5.68 2.52 16.66
C LEU A 49 6.23 1.20 16.10
N LEU A 50 6.12 0.98 14.78
CA LEU A 50 6.66 -0.21 14.12
C LEU A 50 8.17 -0.21 14.02
N VAL A 51 8.79 0.94 13.76
CA VAL A 51 10.25 1.09 13.80
C VAL A 51 10.76 0.78 15.20
N PHE A 52 10.12 1.35 16.24
CA PHE A 52 10.44 1.05 17.63
C PHE A 52 10.29 -0.43 17.96
N THR A 53 9.20 -1.07 17.51
CA THR A 53 8.96 -2.51 17.70
C THR A 53 10.07 -3.33 17.05
N ALA A 54 10.38 -3.10 15.78
CA ALA A 54 11.44 -3.82 15.06
C ALA A 54 12.84 -3.56 15.65
N SER A 55 13.07 -2.40 16.27
CA SER A 55 14.35 -2.06 16.89
C SER A 55 14.68 -2.94 18.10
N GLY A 56 13.68 -3.54 18.74
CA GLY A 56 13.89 -4.54 19.79
C GLY A 56 14.73 -5.73 19.31
N SER A 57 14.53 -6.17 18.06
CA SER A 57 15.34 -7.22 17.44
C SER A 57 16.78 -6.76 17.19
N CYS A 58 17.00 -5.50 16.78
CA CYS A 58 18.34 -4.93 16.61
C CYS A 58 19.11 -4.88 17.94
N VAL A 59 18.45 -4.39 19.00
CA VAL A 59 19.03 -4.31 20.35
C VAL A 59 19.41 -5.70 20.85
N PHE A 60 18.53 -6.69 20.65
CA PHE A 60 18.81 -8.08 21.00
C PHE A 60 20.04 -8.64 20.27
N LEU A 61 20.13 -8.42 18.95
CA LEU A 61 21.28 -8.87 18.15
C LEU A 61 22.57 -8.21 18.60
N ALA A 62 22.55 -6.90 18.82
CA ALA A 62 23.72 -6.17 19.31
C ALA A 62 24.20 -6.72 20.67
N ALA A 63 23.26 -7.07 21.57
CA ALA A 63 23.58 -7.65 22.87
C ALA A 63 24.03 -9.12 22.81
N SER A 64 23.73 -9.85 21.73
CA SER A 64 23.96 -11.30 21.60
C SER A 64 24.83 -11.65 20.38
N ASN A 65 25.69 -10.71 19.96
CA ASN A 65 26.41 -10.78 18.69
C ASN A 65 27.26 -12.06 18.54
N GLU A 66 27.99 -12.45 19.58
CA GLU A 66 28.85 -13.65 19.58
C GLU A 66 28.05 -14.94 19.42
N THR A 67 26.82 -14.98 19.94
CA THR A 67 25.97 -16.18 19.90
C THR A 67 25.29 -16.35 18.54
N PHE A 68 24.88 -15.24 17.92
CA PHE A 68 24.09 -15.27 16.68
C PHE A 68 24.90 -14.96 15.42
N THR A 69 26.23 -14.90 15.51
CA THR A 69 27.10 -14.76 14.35
C THR A 69 27.76 -16.09 14.03
N PRO A 70 27.37 -16.78 12.94
CA PRO A 70 27.93 -18.08 12.61
C PRO A 70 29.41 -17.93 12.24
N LYS A 71 30.23 -18.91 12.61
CA LYS A 71 31.60 -19.00 12.09
C LYS A 71 31.54 -19.67 10.72
N CYS A 72 31.69 -18.88 9.66
CA CYS A 72 31.57 -19.37 8.28
C CYS A 72 32.88 -19.94 7.72
N HIS A 73 34.01 -19.70 8.39
CA HIS A 73 35.33 -20.22 7.99
C HIS A 73 35.43 -21.73 8.15
N GLY A 74 36.32 -22.35 7.36
CA GLY A 74 36.49 -23.81 7.36
C GLY A 74 35.42 -24.58 6.57
N ARG A 75 34.30 -23.95 6.20
CA ARG A 75 33.27 -24.57 5.34
C ARG A 75 33.68 -24.54 3.86
N GLY A 76 33.15 -25.47 3.06
CA GLY A 76 33.31 -25.48 1.60
C GLY A 76 32.75 -24.20 0.95
N ALA A 77 33.22 -23.85 -0.26
CA ALA A 77 32.94 -22.54 -0.89
C ALA A 77 31.44 -22.17 -0.95
N LEU A 78 30.59 -23.11 -1.38
CA LEU A 78 29.14 -22.88 -1.46
C LEU A 78 28.51 -22.71 -0.07
N ALA A 79 28.82 -23.60 0.87
CA ALA A 79 28.31 -23.53 2.24
C ALA A 79 28.76 -22.26 2.96
N ARG A 80 29.98 -21.80 2.69
CA ARG A 80 30.52 -20.53 3.19
C ARG A 80 29.77 -19.33 2.62
N ALA A 81 29.52 -19.30 1.31
CA ALA A 81 28.74 -18.24 0.68
C ALA A 81 27.31 -18.16 1.22
N LEU A 82 26.64 -19.31 1.39
CA LEU A 82 25.31 -19.38 2.00
C LEU A 82 25.33 -18.95 3.48
N CYS A 83 26.34 -19.35 4.24
CA CYS A 83 26.52 -18.92 5.62
C CYS A 83 26.65 -17.39 5.72
N TYR A 84 27.45 -16.76 4.85
CA TYR A 84 27.54 -15.29 4.78
C TYR A 84 26.21 -14.64 4.37
N ALA A 85 25.56 -15.15 3.33
CA ALA A 85 24.30 -14.59 2.84
C ALA A 85 23.21 -14.62 3.91
N THR A 86 23.03 -15.78 4.56
CA THR A 86 22.04 -15.97 5.64
C THR A 86 22.37 -15.15 6.88
N GLY A 87 23.65 -15.05 7.24
CA GLY A 87 24.12 -14.19 8.33
C GLY A 87 23.82 -12.71 8.06
N ILE A 88 24.21 -12.18 6.90
CA ILE A 88 23.91 -10.80 6.50
C ILE A 88 22.40 -10.56 6.52
N CYS A 89 21.60 -11.47 5.95
CA CYS A 89 20.15 -11.32 5.93
C CYS A 89 19.58 -11.32 7.35
N PHE A 90 20.05 -12.20 8.23
CA PHE A 90 19.62 -12.23 9.62
C PHE A 90 19.93 -10.94 10.36
N TRP A 91 21.15 -10.41 10.21
CA TRP A 91 21.55 -9.17 10.86
C TRP A 91 20.83 -7.93 10.33
N THR A 92 20.39 -7.96 9.07
CA THR A 92 19.85 -6.77 8.42
C THR A 92 18.34 -6.78 8.18
N PHE A 93 17.67 -7.92 8.37
CA PHE A 93 16.23 -8.04 8.17
C PHE A 93 15.38 -7.08 9.02
N PRO A 94 15.70 -6.78 10.30
CA PRO A 94 14.93 -5.81 11.07
C PRO A 94 14.86 -4.43 10.41
N TYR A 95 15.96 -3.96 9.84
CA TYR A 95 16.02 -2.67 9.13
C TYR A 95 15.20 -2.68 7.84
N LEU A 96 15.17 -3.83 7.13
CA LEU A 96 14.31 -3.98 5.96
C LEU A 96 12.82 -3.89 6.35
N CYS A 97 12.42 -4.47 7.48
CA CYS A 97 11.07 -4.31 8.03
C CYS A 97 10.77 -2.85 8.40
N MET A 98 11.73 -2.13 8.99
CA MET A 98 11.59 -0.69 9.30
C MET A 98 11.37 0.15 8.04
N ILE A 99 12.17 -0.09 6.99
CA ILE A 99 12.02 0.58 5.68
C ILE A 99 10.64 0.30 5.09
N ALA A 100 10.22 -0.97 5.11
CA ALA A 100 8.90 -1.37 4.61
C ALA A 100 7.78 -0.67 5.39
N ALA A 101 7.87 -0.56 6.71
CA ALA A 101 6.91 0.17 7.52
C ALA A 101 6.82 1.65 7.11
N VAL A 102 7.95 2.36 7.00
CA VAL A 102 7.97 3.76 6.58
C VAL A 102 7.34 3.93 5.18
N ALA A 103 7.69 3.05 4.23
CA ALA A 103 7.17 3.10 2.88
C ALA A 103 5.66 2.83 2.81
N THR A 104 5.16 1.79 3.49
CA THR A 104 3.73 1.43 3.51
C THR A 104 2.88 2.56 4.09
N PHE A 105 3.28 3.15 5.22
CA PHE A 105 2.51 4.25 5.83
C PHE A 105 2.59 5.54 5.00
N SER A 106 3.73 5.82 4.37
CA SER A 106 3.85 6.96 3.46
C SER A 106 2.90 6.81 2.27
N LEU A 107 2.83 5.60 1.69
CA LEU A 107 1.90 5.29 0.60
C LEU A 107 0.43 5.41 1.03
N ASN A 108 0.10 4.88 2.20
CA ASN A 108 -1.25 4.95 2.76
C ASN A 108 -1.70 6.39 3.00
N LEU A 109 -0.81 7.28 3.47
CA LEU A 109 -1.12 8.71 3.62
C LEU A 109 -1.62 9.34 2.32
N TYR A 110 -0.94 9.08 1.19
CA TYR A 110 -1.33 9.60 -0.12
C TYR A 110 -2.62 8.97 -0.63
N ASN A 111 -2.74 7.65 -0.53
CA ASN A 111 -3.92 6.96 -1.05
C ASN A 111 -5.18 7.28 -0.25
N SER A 112 -5.09 7.35 1.10
CA SER A 112 -6.21 7.80 1.92
C SER A 112 -6.61 9.23 1.56
N ARG A 113 -5.65 10.12 1.26
CA ARG A 113 -5.97 11.50 0.86
C ARG A 113 -6.70 11.52 -0.48
N LEU A 114 -6.18 10.80 -1.47
CA LEU A 114 -6.82 10.69 -2.77
C LEU A 114 -8.24 10.15 -2.63
N TYR A 115 -8.43 9.10 -1.85
CA TYR A 115 -9.76 8.52 -1.60
C TYR A 115 -10.76 9.56 -1.10
N TYR A 116 -10.38 10.34 -0.08
CA TYR A 116 -11.27 11.35 0.48
C TYR A 116 -11.50 12.53 -0.45
N GLU A 117 -10.50 12.91 -1.27
CA GLU A 117 -10.71 13.91 -2.33
C GLU A 117 -11.64 13.41 -3.42
N CYS A 118 -11.46 12.17 -3.88
CA CYS A 118 -12.36 11.54 -4.85
C CYS A 118 -13.78 11.46 -4.31
N LEU A 119 -13.96 10.98 -3.07
CA LEU A 119 -15.28 10.84 -2.45
C LEU A 119 -16.01 12.19 -2.33
N LEU A 120 -15.30 13.26 -1.97
CA LEU A 120 -15.82 14.64 -1.94
C LEU A 120 -16.38 15.10 -3.27
N HIS A 121 -15.74 14.68 -4.35
CA HIS A 121 -16.10 15.04 -5.72
C HIS A 121 -16.88 13.94 -6.42
N ARG A 122 -17.57 13.08 -5.65
CA ARG A 122 -18.49 12.04 -6.16
C ARG A 122 -17.78 11.04 -7.07
N ILE A 123 -16.52 10.76 -6.82
CA ILE A 123 -15.76 9.68 -7.43
C ILE A 123 -15.61 8.61 -6.36
N MET A 124 -16.35 7.50 -6.48
CA MET A 124 -16.18 6.35 -5.62
C MET A 124 -15.04 5.49 -6.16
N LEU A 125 -13.83 5.82 -5.71
CA LEU A 125 -12.60 5.14 -6.11
C LEU A 125 -12.56 3.72 -5.52
N ASN A 126 -12.46 2.73 -6.39
CA ASN A 126 -12.20 1.34 -6.03
C ASN A 126 -10.71 1.06 -6.23
N PHE A 127 -9.95 1.02 -5.14
CA PHE A 127 -8.53 0.68 -5.20
C PHE A 127 -8.34 -0.75 -5.68
N ASP A 128 -7.25 -1.01 -6.39
CA ASP A 128 -6.90 -2.38 -6.70
C ASP A 128 -6.48 -3.07 -5.40
N ASN A 129 -7.32 -3.99 -4.93
CA ASN A 129 -7.10 -4.81 -3.74
C ASN A 129 -6.00 -5.85 -3.96
N ASN A 130 -4.79 -5.38 -4.27
CA ASN A 130 -3.60 -6.20 -4.36
C ASN A 130 -3.32 -6.79 -2.99
N LYS A 131 -3.76 -8.04 -2.81
CA LYS A 131 -3.49 -8.83 -1.61
C LYS A 131 -1.99 -8.80 -1.32
N PHE A 132 -1.63 -8.78 -0.04
CA PHE A 132 -0.23 -8.86 0.39
C PHE A 132 0.52 -10.00 -0.33
N THR A 133 -0.14 -11.17 -0.46
CA THR A 133 0.39 -12.36 -1.15
C THR A 133 0.59 -12.21 -2.66
N ASN A 134 0.08 -11.15 -3.28
CA ASN A 134 0.26 -10.90 -4.71
C ASN A 134 1.34 -9.84 -4.97
N SER A 135 1.82 -9.15 -3.93
CA SER A 135 2.86 -8.15 -4.07
C SER A 135 4.25 -8.77 -4.17
N CYS A 136 5.01 -8.39 -5.20
CA CYS A 136 6.42 -8.75 -5.34
C CYS A 136 7.26 -8.30 -4.14
N VAL A 137 6.97 -7.11 -3.59
CA VAL A 137 7.69 -6.55 -2.42
C VAL A 137 7.44 -7.41 -1.18
N ALA A 138 6.20 -7.86 -0.96
CA ALA A 138 5.87 -8.75 0.14
C ALA A 138 6.58 -10.11 0.02
N TRP A 139 6.62 -10.70 -1.18
CA TRP A 139 7.38 -11.93 -1.42
C TRP A 139 8.88 -11.75 -1.21
N LEU A 140 9.44 -10.62 -1.62
CA LEU A 140 10.84 -10.30 -1.38
C LEU A 140 11.14 -10.19 0.13
N LEU A 141 10.28 -9.52 0.89
CA LEU A 141 10.38 -9.45 2.36
C LEU A 141 10.31 -10.85 3.01
N LEU A 142 9.36 -11.70 2.58
CA LEU A 142 9.20 -13.06 3.10
C LEU A 142 10.39 -13.95 2.74
N ALA A 143 10.88 -13.88 1.49
CA ALA A 143 12.05 -14.63 1.04
C ALA A 143 13.32 -14.19 1.79
N TYR A 144 13.49 -12.88 2.02
CA TYR A 144 14.59 -12.34 2.81
C TYR A 144 14.54 -12.83 4.27
N GLY A 145 13.34 -12.81 4.87
CA GLY A 145 13.10 -13.33 6.21
C GLY A 145 13.34 -14.84 6.32
N ALA A 146 12.92 -15.62 5.32
CA ALA A 146 13.18 -17.06 5.26
C ALA A 146 14.69 -17.36 5.15
N MET A 147 15.41 -16.60 4.32
CA MET A 147 16.86 -16.69 4.19
C MET A 147 17.54 -16.31 5.52
N ALA A 148 17.09 -15.24 6.19
CA ALA A 148 17.56 -14.89 7.54
C ALA A 148 17.36 -16.04 8.54
N LEU A 149 16.17 -16.64 8.60
CA LEU A 149 15.88 -17.73 9.54
C LEU A 149 16.68 -19.01 9.26
N SER A 150 17.10 -19.24 8.01
CA SER A 150 17.94 -20.39 7.67
C SER A 150 19.35 -20.34 8.27
N LEU A 151 19.75 -19.20 8.88
CA LEU A 151 20.94 -19.09 9.71
C LEU A 151 21.01 -20.17 10.81
N VAL A 152 19.86 -20.60 11.33
CA VAL A 152 19.78 -21.60 12.42
C VAL A 152 20.50 -22.90 12.07
N PHE A 153 20.52 -23.30 10.80
CA PHE A 153 21.22 -24.50 10.34
C PHE A 153 22.74 -24.37 10.48
N PHE A 154 23.28 -23.17 10.28
CA PHE A 154 24.71 -22.89 10.43
C PHE A 154 25.13 -22.75 11.89
N LEU A 155 24.23 -22.25 12.75
CA LEU A 155 24.46 -22.18 14.20
C LEU A 155 24.45 -23.58 14.86
N ALA A 156 23.56 -24.47 14.41
CA ALA A 156 23.43 -25.82 14.95
C ALA A 156 24.64 -26.73 14.63
N ASP A 157 25.31 -26.47 13.52
CA ASP A 157 26.46 -27.24 13.02
C ASP A 157 27.81 -26.79 13.62
N SER A 158 27.79 -25.93 14.65
CA SER A 158 29.01 -25.46 15.31
C SER A 158 29.63 -26.54 16.21
N PRO A 159 30.92 -26.90 16.04
CA PRO A 159 31.56 -28.03 16.73
C PRO A 159 31.86 -27.82 18.23
N SER A 160 31.54 -26.67 18.81
CA SER A 160 32.01 -26.24 20.14
C SER A 160 31.27 -26.82 21.37
N GLY A 161 30.50 -27.91 21.22
CA GLY A 161 30.17 -28.81 22.34
C GLY A 161 28.97 -28.43 23.23
N THR A 162 28.25 -29.48 23.66
CA THR A 162 27.02 -29.50 24.49
C THR A 162 25.72 -29.14 23.73
N THR A 163 25.22 -30.12 22.97
CA THR A 163 24.05 -29.99 22.07
C THR A 163 22.73 -29.64 22.78
N SER A 164 22.55 -29.95 24.07
CA SER A 164 21.25 -29.72 24.74
C SER A 164 21.06 -28.29 25.25
N SER A 165 22.09 -27.66 25.84
CA SER A 165 22.00 -26.31 26.41
C SER A 165 22.03 -25.22 25.33
N ILE A 166 22.84 -25.42 24.29
CA ILE A 166 22.95 -24.50 23.14
C ILE A 166 21.63 -24.44 22.37
N VAL A 167 20.99 -25.58 22.10
CA VAL A 167 19.71 -25.61 21.38
C VAL A 167 18.63 -24.83 22.12
N LEU A 168 18.56 -24.97 23.45
CA LEU A 168 17.58 -24.21 24.24
C LEU A 168 17.87 -22.70 24.24
N ALA A 169 19.15 -22.31 24.36
CA ALA A 169 19.55 -20.91 24.32
C ALA A 169 19.27 -20.26 22.95
N VAL A 170 19.62 -20.95 21.86
CA VAL A 170 19.36 -20.53 20.49
C VAL A 170 17.86 -20.42 20.23
N ASN A 171 17.06 -21.40 20.65
CA ASN A 171 15.60 -21.35 20.49
C ASN A 171 14.97 -20.16 21.24
N ARG A 172 15.40 -19.91 22.48
CA ARG A 172 14.91 -18.77 23.27
C ARG A 172 15.31 -17.44 22.65
N GLY A 173 16.57 -17.29 22.26
CA GLY A 173 17.06 -16.06 21.64
C GLY A 173 16.42 -15.82 20.27
N LEU A 174 16.20 -16.86 19.47
CA LEU A 174 15.49 -16.76 18.20
C LEU A 174 14.04 -16.31 18.40
N PHE A 175 13.36 -16.77 19.45
CA PHE A 175 12.01 -16.28 19.77
C PHE A 175 12.01 -14.79 20.13
N ILE A 176 12.95 -14.35 20.97
CA ILE A 176 13.11 -12.93 21.33
C ILE A 176 13.41 -12.07 20.10
N TYR A 177 14.26 -12.57 19.19
CA TYR A 177 14.58 -11.91 17.94
C TYR A 177 13.38 -11.84 16.97
N THR A 178 12.66 -12.95 16.79
CA THR A 178 11.60 -13.06 15.78
C THR A 178 10.28 -12.43 16.22
N ALA A 179 9.94 -12.42 17.51
CA ALA A 179 8.64 -11.93 17.98
C ALA A 179 8.35 -10.47 17.57
N PRO A 180 9.28 -9.49 17.73
CA PRO A 180 9.05 -8.13 17.26
C PRO A 180 8.93 -8.02 15.74
N LEU A 181 9.66 -8.85 14.99
CA LEU A 181 9.61 -8.86 13.53
C LEU A 181 8.29 -9.43 13.01
N VAL A 182 7.82 -10.54 13.59
CA VAL A 182 6.50 -11.09 13.26
C VAL A 182 5.41 -10.10 13.59
N SER A 183 5.47 -9.42 14.74
CA SER A 183 4.54 -8.34 15.09
C SER A 183 4.56 -7.21 14.06
N CYS A 184 5.76 -6.75 13.67
CA CYS A 184 5.94 -5.73 12.64
C CYS A 184 5.36 -6.16 11.29
N LEU A 185 5.67 -7.38 10.82
CA LEU A 185 5.18 -7.93 9.55
C LEU A 185 3.66 -8.13 9.55
N LEU A 186 3.07 -8.62 10.64
CA LEU A 186 1.62 -8.73 10.78
C LEU A 186 0.96 -7.37 10.71
N LYS A 187 1.54 -6.35 11.35
CA LYS A 187 1.01 -4.99 11.25
C LYS A 187 1.18 -4.44 9.83
N ILE A 188 2.35 -4.55 9.19
CA ILE A 188 2.56 -4.13 7.79
C ILE A 188 1.54 -4.82 6.87
N SER A 189 1.34 -6.12 7.03
CA SER A 189 0.34 -6.90 6.27
C SER A 189 -1.08 -6.36 6.50
N SER A 190 -1.45 -6.05 7.75
CA SER A 190 -2.75 -5.42 8.05
C SER A 190 -2.90 -4.06 7.37
N GLN A 191 -1.83 -3.27 7.31
CA GLN A 191 -1.82 -1.94 6.68
C GLN A 191 -1.66 -2.00 5.16
N TRP A 192 -1.39 -3.18 4.59
CA TRP A 192 -1.16 -3.34 3.16
C TRP A 192 -2.41 -3.09 2.34
N GLN A 193 -3.57 -3.45 2.90
CA GLN A 193 -4.87 -3.18 2.32
C GLN A 193 -5.41 -1.86 2.88
N LEU A 194 -5.40 -0.84 2.03
CA LEU A 194 -5.84 0.51 2.39
C LEU A 194 -7.32 0.52 2.82
N GLU A 195 -8.17 -0.27 2.17
CA GLU A 195 -9.62 -0.24 2.38
C GLU A 195 -10.06 -0.46 3.83
N TRP A 196 -9.31 -1.24 4.61
CA TRP A 196 -9.58 -1.46 6.04
C TRP A 196 -9.37 -0.20 6.90
N HIS A 197 -8.65 0.78 6.36
CA HIS A 197 -8.33 2.05 7.01
C HIS A 197 -9.14 3.21 6.44
N LEU A 198 -9.86 2.97 5.34
CA LEU A 198 -10.83 3.91 4.82
C LEU A 198 -12.07 3.87 5.72
N ILE A 199 -12.79 4.98 5.75
CA ILE A 199 -13.95 5.09 6.62
C ILE A 199 -15.06 4.19 6.10
N PRO A 200 -15.59 3.29 6.95
CA PRO A 200 -16.63 2.38 6.53
C PRO A 200 -17.91 3.17 6.22
N LEU A 201 -18.65 2.74 5.20
CA LEU A 201 -19.88 3.40 4.75
C LEU A 201 -20.85 3.78 5.89
N PRO A 202 -21.13 2.90 6.88
CA PRO A 202 -22.02 3.26 7.99
C PRO A 202 -21.54 4.48 8.78
N LYS A 203 -20.22 4.63 8.97
CA LYS A 203 -19.65 5.77 9.71
C LYS A 203 -19.75 7.08 8.93
N PHE A 204 -19.67 6.99 7.60
CA PHE A 204 -19.91 8.13 6.72
C PHE A 204 -21.37 8.62 6.81
N TYR A 205 -22.33 7.70 6.77
CA TYR A 205 -23.76 8.01 6.94
C TYR A 205 -24.11 8.56 8.33
N GLU A 206 -23.38 8.17 9.38
CA GLU A 206 -23.61 8.64 10.75
C GLU A 206 -23.34 10.15 10.91
N THR A 207 -22.38 10.71 10.15
CA THR A 207 -21.98 12.11 10.28
C THR A 207 -22.99 13.05 9.61
N ASP A 208 -23.41 12.71 8.39
CA ASP A 208 -24.33 13.50 7.59
C ASP A 208 -25.08 12.61 6.59
N PRO A 209 -26.25 12.05 6.96
CA PRO A 209 -26.96 11.07 6.13
C PRO A 209 -27.49 11.68 4.83
N ASP A 210 -27.84 12.97 4.83
CA ASP A 210 -28.36 13.65 3.65
C ASP A 210 -27.25 13.88 2.62
N LEU A 211 -26.09 14.37 3.07
CA LEU A 211 -24.91 14.51 2.22
C LEU A 211 -24.44 13.15 1.69
N ALA A 212 -24.38 12.13 2.54
CA ALA A 212 -23.99 10.79 2.13
C ALA A 212 -24.92 10.26 1.04
N ARG A 213 -26.25 10.43 1.20
CA ARG A 213 -27.24 10.05 0.19
C ARG A 213 -27.00 10.76 -1.14
N THR A 214 -26.80 12.07 -1.13
CA THR A 214 -26.52 12.85 -2.35
C THR A 214 -25.22 12.41 -3.01
N VAL A 215 -24.15 12.25 -2.24
CA VAL A 215 -22.84 11.81 -2.75
C VAL A 215 -22.97 10.45 -3.41
N PHE A 216 -23.56 9.45 -2.75
CA PHE A 216 -23.68 8.11 -3.33
C PHE A 216 -24.68 8.01 -4.48
N SER A 217 -25.74 8.82 -4.49
CA SER A 217 -26.70 8.81 -5.61
C SER A 217 -26.09 9.36 -6.91
N GLU A 218 -25.09 10.23 -6.80
CA GLU A 218 -24.46 10.89 -7.94
C GLU A 218 -23.02 10.39 -8.19
N ALA A 219 -22.52 9.47 -7.35
CA ALA A 219 -21.15 9.01 -7.41
C ALA A 219 -20.89 8.14 -8.65
N VAL A 220 -19.76 8.40 -9.31
CA VAL A 220 -19.22 7.53 -10.35
C VAL A 220 -18.29 6.52 -9.70
N PHE A 221 -18.58 5.24 -9.86
CA PHE A 221 -17.68 4.17 -9.43
C PHE A 221 -16.56 3.99 -10.45
N VAL A 222 -15.31 4.15 -10.01
CA VAL A 222 -14.14 4.16 -10.91
C VAL A 222 -13.06 3.24 -10.35
N PRO A 223 -12.63 2.20 -11.09
CA PRO A 223 -11.44 1.43 -10.74
C PRO A 223 -10.18 2.29 -10.80
N GLU A 224 -9.21 2.02 -9.93
CA GLU A 224 -7.96 2.78 -9.83
C GLU A 224 -7.25 2.97 -11.17
N ALA A 225 -7.13 1.89 -11.95
CA ALA A 225 -6.49 1.92 -13.27
C ALA A 225 -7.16 2.90 -14.25
N HIS A 226 -8.49 3.01 -14.22
CA HIS A 226 -9.24 3.95 -15.07
C HIS A 226 -9.13 5.38 -14.57
N LEU A 227 -9.08 5.60 -13.25
CA LEU A 227 -8.84 6.92 -12.68
C LEU A 227 -7.44 7.42 -13.03
N GLN A 228 -6.42 6.57 -12.94
CA GLN A 228 -5.04 6.90 -13.32
C GLN A 228 -4.95 7.28 -14.80
N MET A 229 -5.63 6.54 -15.69
CA MET A 229 -5.69 6.90 -17.11
C MET A 229 -6.37 8.25 -17.33
N ALA A 230 -7.53 8.48 -16.70
CA ALA A 230 -8.26 9.73 -16.80
C ALA A 230 -7.42 10.92 -16.31
N PHE A 231 -6.64 10.72 -15.25
CA PHE A 231 -5.69 11.71 -14.74
C PHE A 231 -4.61 12.06 -15.77
N GLU A 232 -3.94 11.07 -16.38
CA GLU A 232 -2.92 11.39 -17.39
C GLU A 232 -3.51 12.09 -18.61
N GLU A 233 -4.70 11.70 -19.05
CA GLU A 233 -5.39 12.37 -20.17
C GLU A 233 -5.77 13.80 -19.82
N LEU A 234 -6.27 14.04 -18.61
CA LEU A 234 -6.61 15.37 -18.12
C LEU A 234 -5.37 16.27 -18.02
N GLU A 235 -4.26 15.77 -17.44
CA GLU A 235 -3.01 16.53 -17.35
C GLU A 235 -2.44 16.85 -18.75
N GLU A 236 -2.49 15.90 -19.69
CA GLU A 236 -2.07 16.14 -21.08
C GLU A 236 -2.92 17.23 -21.77
N LEU A 237 -4.22 17.30 -21.46
CA LEU A 237 -5.13 18.34 -21.97
C LEU A 237 -4.87 19.70 -21.33
N LEU A 238 -4.72 19.74 -20.01
CA LEU A 238 -4.44 20.98 -19.27
C LEU A 238 -3.05 21.56 -19.61
N ASP A 239 -2.08 20.70 -19.92
CA ASP A 239 -0.75 21.13 -20.40
C ASP A 239 -0.78 21.68 -21.84
N GLN A 240 -1.72 21.23 -22.68
CA GLN A 240 -1.92 21.74 -24.03
C GLN A 240 -2.78 23.02 -24.05
N GLY A 241 -3.72 23.12 -23.12
CA GLY A 241 -4.64 24.24 -23.01
C GLY A 241 -3.97 25.50 -22.46
N SER A 242 -4.44 26.66 -22.92
CA SER A 242 -4.03 27.98 -22.43
C SER A 242 -4.59 28.31 -21.03
N HIS A 243 -4.96 27.31 -20.21
CA HIS A 243 -5.45 27.56 -18.85
C HIS A 243 -4.29 28.10 -18.00
N GLY A 244 -4.17 29.43 -17.97
CA GLY A 244 -3.11 30.13 -17.25
C GLY A 244 -3.29 30.14 -15.73
N SER A 245 -4.48 29.80 -15.24
CA SER A 245 -4.80 29.79 -13.81
C SER A 245 -4.96 28.36 -13.29
N PRO A 246 -4.33 28.02 -12.15
CA PRO A 246 -4.65 26.80 -11.41
C PRO A 246 -6.14 26.73 -11.08
N LEU A 247 -6.69 25.52 -11.11
CA LEU A 247 -8.08 25.20 -10.82
C LEU A 247 -8.27 24.90 -9.33
N ALA A 248 -9.44 25.24 -8.79
CA ALA A 248 -9.84 24.79 -7.45
C ALA A 248 -10.08 23.27 -7.42
N SER A 249 -10.05 22.61 -6.25
CA SER A 249 -10.30 21.15 -6.18
C SER A 249 -11.64 20.76 -6.79
N SER A 250 -12.69 21.55 -6.58
CA SER A 250 -14.03 21.30 -7.12
C SER A 250 -14.05 21.22 -8.65
N GLU A 251 -13.34 22.13 -9.32
CA GLU A 251 -13.22 22.17 -10.77
C GLU A 251 -12.31 21.05 -11.27
N TYR A 252 -11.12 20.91 -10.68
CA TYR A 252 -10.12 19.93 -11.09
C TYR A 252 -10.64 18.48 -10.97
N PHE A 253 -11.20 18.12 -9.81
CA PHE A 253 -11.78 16.79 -9.62
C PHE A 253 -13.11 16.62 -10.35
N GLY A 254 -13.85 17.70 -10.62
CA GLY A 254 -15.02 17.67 -11.49
C GLY A 254 -14.65 17.25 -12.92
N LEU A 255 -13.62 17.86 -13.50
CA LEU A 255 -13.07 17.48 -14.80
C LEU A 255 -12.54 16.04 -14.79
N LEU A 256 -11.86 15.64 -13.71
CA LEU A 256 -11.38 14.27 -13.53
C LEU A 256 -12.54 13.25 -13.46
N ALA A 257 -13.64 13.59 -12.78
CA ALA A 257 -14.82 12.74 -12.69
C ALA A 257 -15.47 12.53 -14.06
N GLU A 258 -15.57 13.59 -14.88
CA GLU A 258 -16.10 13.49 -16.24
C GLU A 258 -15.18 12.65 -17.14
N ALA A 259 -13.86 12.88 -17.08
CA ALA A 259 -12.89 12.08 -17.81
C ALA A 259 -12.96 10.59 -17.41
N ALA A 260 -13.06 10.32 -16.10
CA ALA A 260 -13.22 8.97 -15.58
C ALA A 260 -14.55 8.33 -16.00
N ARG A 261 -15.65 9.09 -16.01
CA ARG A 261 -16.96 8.63 -16.50
C ARG A 261 -16.88 8.29 -17.98
N GLY A 262 -16.18 9.07 -18.80
CA GLY A 262 -15.93 8.74 -20.20
C GLY A 262 -15.10 7.46 -20.38
N ALA A 263 -14.10 7.26 -19.51
CA ALA A 263 -13.25 6.07 -19.53
C ALA A 263 -14.01 4.78 -19.15
N VAL A 264 -14.92 4.86 -18.17
CA VAL A 264 -15.71 3.72 -17.67
C VAL A 264 -17.00 3.52 -18.50
N GLY A 265 -17.76 4.59 -18.71
CA GLY A 265 -19.11 4.60 -19.27
C GLY A 265 -19.19 4.33 -20.76
N ALA A 266 -18.12 4.54 -21.53
CA ALA A 266 -18.08 4.15 -22.94
C ALA A 266 -18.30 2.64 -23.18
N ARG A 267 -18.30 1.79 -22.13
CA ARG A 267 -18.29 0.33 -22.27
C ARG A 267 -19.07 -0.46 -21.23
N LEU A 268 -19.70 0.17 -20.23
CA LEU A 268 -20.66 -0.56 -19.38
C LEU A 268 -21.97 -0.73 -20.17
N PRO A 269 -22.46 -1.96 -20.41
CA PRO A 269 -23.80 -2.14 -20.94
C PRO A 269 -24.79 -1.46 -19.98
N LEU A 270 -25.66 -0.59 -20.52
CA LEU A 270 -26.69 0.15 -19.77
C LEU A 270 -27.60 -0.78 -18.96
N THR A 271 -27.71 -2.03 -19.39
CA THR A 271 -28.36 -3.11 -18.67
C THR A 271 -27.31 -3.96 -17.95
N PRO A 272 -27.39 -4.10 -16.61
CA PRO A 272 -26.59 -5.10 -15.93
C PRO A 272 -26.84 -6.46 -16.60
N PRO A 273 -25.81 -7.28 -16.83
CA PRO A 273 -26.04 -8.62 -17.33
C PRO A 273 -27.06 -9.31 -16.43
N PRO A 274 -28.02 -10.07 -16.99
CA PRO A 274 -28.96 -10.81 -16.16
C PRO A 274 -28.15 -11.61 -15.14
N PRO A 275 -28.60 -11.68 -13.87
CA PRO A 275 -27.87 -12.43 -12.85
C PRO A 275 -27.61 -13.83 -13.43
N PRO A 276 -26.39 -14.36 -13.29
CA PRO A 276 -26.10 -15.70 -13.78
C PRO A 276 -27.19 -16.62 -13.22
N PRO A 277 -27.84 -17.46 -14.07
CA PRO A 277 -28.90 -18.32 -13.61
C PRO A 277 -28.39 -19.05 -12.37
N LEU A 278 -29.16 -18.97 -11.27
CA LEU A 278 -28.81 -19.65 -10.03
C LEU A 278 -28.39 -21.07 -10.42
N PRO A 279 -27.17 -21.51 -10.07
CA PRO A 279 -26.77 -22.86 -10.38
C PRO A 279 -27.89 -23.77 -9.87
N PRO A 280 -28.45 -24.66 -10.70
CA PRO A 280 -29.54 -25.53 -10.28
C PRO A 280 -29.10 -26.15 -8.97
N ALA A 281 -29.92 -25.98 -7.92
CA ALA A 281 -29.61 -26.42 -6.56
C ALA A 281 -28.89 -27.77 -6.66
N VAL A 282 -27.61 -27.79 -6.29
CA VAL A 282 -26.69 -28.90 -6.55
C VAL A 282 -27.18 -30.11 -5.77
N ARG A 283 -28.17 -30.79 -6.33
CA ARG A 283 -28.62 -32.13 -6.01
C ARG A 283 -27.93 -33.02 -7.03
N ASP A 284 -26.79 -33.56 -6.60
CA ASP A 284 -26.20 -34.80 -7.12
C ASP A 284 -25.53 -34.78 -8.50
N GLY A 285 -25.16 -33.60 -9.01
CA GLY A 285 -24.29 -33.51 -10.20
C GLY A 285 -22.85 -33.95 -9.93
N PRO A 286 -22.20 -34.72 -10.83
CA PRO A 286 -20.79 -35.12 -10.65
C PRO A 286 -19.91 -33.87 -10.56
N LEU A 287 -19.21 -33.74 -9.42
CA LEU A 287 -18.26 -32.66 -9.13
C LEU A 287 -17.37 -32.37 -10.34
N VAL A 288 -17.44 -31.15 -10.87
CA VAL A 288 -16.57 -30.65 -11.94
C VAL A 288 -15.12 -30.89 -11.52
N GLN A 289 -14.47 -31.88 -12.14
CA GLN A 289 -13.17 -32.41 -11.67
C GLN A 289 -12.01 -31.42 -11.78
N SER A 290 -12.18 -30.28 -12.45
CA SER A 290 -11.12 -29.28 -12.66
C SER A 290 -11.02 -28.19 -11.58
N ALA A 291 -11.93 -28.15 -10.60
CA ALA A 291 -11.83 -27.15 -9.53
C ALA A 291 -10.59 -27.42 -8.66
N SER A 292 -9.79 -26.38 -8.44
CA SER A 292 -8.63 -26.42 -7.54
C SER A 292 -9.07 -26.81 -6.13
N TRP A 293 -8.17 -27.39 -5.34
CA TRP A 293 -8.52 -27.83 -3.98
C TRP A 293 -9.04 -26.66 -3.10
N HIS A 294 -8.54 -25.45 -3.33
CA HIS A 294 -9.03 -24.23 -2.67
C HIS A 294 -10.47 -23.87 -3.04
N GLU A 295 -10.87 -24.03 -4.30
CA GLU A 295 -12.25 -23.77 -4.73
C GLU A 295 -13.22 -24.79 -4.13
N ARG A 296 -12.81 -26.06 -4.03
CA ARG A 296 -13.57 -27.09 -3.28
C ARG A 296 -13.66 -26.74 -1.79
N LEU A 297 -12.55 -26.24 -1.25
CA LEU A 297 -12.41 -25.46 -0.01
C LEU A 297 -13.60 -24.53 0.24
N LEU A 298 -13.62 -23.48 -0.56
CA LEU A 298 -14.55 -22.37 -0.48
C LEU A 298 -16.00 -22.81 -0.70
N GLN A 299 -16.23 -23.71 -1.66
CA GLN A 299 -17.57 -24.27 -1.92
C GLN A 299 -18.11 -25.05 -0.72
N ARG A 300 -17.26 -25.82 -0.01
CA ARG A 300 -17.69 -26.53 1.22
C ARG A 300 -18.04 -25.59 2.37
N LEU A 301 -17.47 -24.39 2.37
CA LEU A 301 -17.76 -23.35 3.35
C LEU A 301 -18.90 -22.42 2.91
N ASP A 302 -19.60 -22.75 1.81
CA ASP A 302 -20.64 -21.92 1.20
C ASP A 302 -20.17 -20.50 0.82
N LEU A 303 -18.87 -20.37 0.51
CA LEU A 303 -18.26 -19.11 0.09
C LEU A 303 -18.33 -19.00 -1.43
N VAL A 304 -19.16 -18.09 -1.91
CA VAL A 304 -19.29 -17.77 -3.34
C VAL A 304 -18.25 -16.72 -3.73
N LYS A 305 -17.46 -17.00 -4.77
CA LYS A 305 -16.55 -16.00 -5.35
C LYS A 305 -17.37 -14.94 -6.07
N THR A 306 -17.43 -13.73 -5.52
CA THR A 306 -18.00 -12.58 -6.22
C THR A 306 -17.03 -12.09 -7.29
N GLU A 307 -17.52 -11.85 -8.50
CA GLU A 307 -16.74 -11.17 -9.53
C GLU A 307 -16.42 -9.75 -9.09
N GLU A 308 -15.15 -9.37 -9.18
CA GLU A 308 -14.69 -8.03 -8.85
C GLU A 308 -15.28 -7.02 -9.83
N PHE A 309 -15.74 -5.86 -9.35
CA PHE A 309 -16.32 -4.83 -10.22
C PHE A 309 -15.35 -4.40 -11.33
N ALA A 310 -14.05 -4.36 -11.03
CA ALA A 310 -13.00 -4.04 -11.99
C ALA A 310 -13.00 -4.98 -13.21
N SER A 311 -13.35 -6.27 -13.05
CA SER A 311 -13.41 -7.22 -14.18
C SER A 311 -14.60 -6.99 -15.10
N ARG A 312 -15.61 -6.23 -14.65
CA ARG A 312 -16.76 -5.81 -15.47
C ARG A 312 -16.46 -4.54 -16.26
N CYS A 313 -15.47 -3.78 -15.83
CA CYS A 313 -14.99 -2.62 -16.56
C CYS A 313 -14.16 -3.10 -17.75
N ALA A 314 -14.29 -2.40 -18.87
CA ALA A 314 -13.53 -2.77 -20.04
C ALA A 314 -12.03 -2.55 -19.86
N ALA A 315 -11.24 -3.32 -20.61
CA ALA A 315 -9.79 -3.21 -20.62
C ALA A 315 -9.33 -1.76 -20.83
N VAL A 316 -8.34 -1.38 -20.02
CA VAL A 316 -7.66 -0.08 -20.00
C VAL A 316 -7.15 0.22 -21.42
N ARG A 317 -7.55 1.37 -21.99
CA ARG A 317 -7.19 1.77 -23.37
C ARG A 317 -5.68 1.99 -23.55
N ARG A 318 -5.03 2.51 -22.51
CA ARG A 318 -3.61 2.86 -22.45
C ARG A 318 -2.90 2.07 -21.34
N PRO A 319 -2.69 0.75 -21.49
CA PRO A 319 -2.07 -0.06 -20.45
C PRO A 319 -0.64 0.39 -20.14
N GLU A 320 0.04 1.09 -21.06
CA GLU A 320 1.37 1.64 -20.85
C GLU A 320 1.43 2.63 -19.68
N VAL A 321 0.34 3.35 -19.40
CA VAL A 321 0.24 4.33 -18.29
C VAL A 321 0.39 3.66 -16.92
N LEU A 322 -0.04 2.41 -16.80
CA LEU A 322 0.01 1.65 -15.55
C LEU A 322 1.39 1.08 -15.25
N THR A 323 2.31 1.10 -16.22
CA THR A 323 3.63 0.49 -16.06
C THR A 323 4.52 1.32 -15.13
N ILE A 324 5.34 0.63 -14.32
CA ILE A 324 6.34 1.26 -13.44
C ILE A 324 7.28 2.18 -14.23
N LEU A 325 7.66 1.78 -15.44
CA LEU A 325 8.53 2.57 -16.31
C LEU A 325 7.89 3.89 -16.72
N HIS A 326 6.60 3.89 -17.08
CA HIS A 326 5.87 5.11 -17.41
C HIS A 326 5.76 6.04 -16.19
N GLN A 327 5.41 5.49 -15.03
CA GLN A 327 5.35 6.25 -13.77
C GLN A 327 6.70 6.88 -13.44
N ALA A 328 7.79 6.11 -13.50
CA ALA A 328 9.15 6.62 -13.27
C ALA A 328 9.50 7.77 -14.23
N ARG A 329 9.20 7.63 -15.53
CA ARG A 329 9.45 8.67 -16.54
C ARG A 329 8.67 9.96 -16.27
N LYS A 330 7.45 9.85 -15.75
CA LYS A 330 6.58 11.00 -15.46
C LYS A 330 6.85 11.66 -14.10
N GLY A 331 7.88 11.23 -13.37
CA GLY A 331 8.22 11.79 -12.06
C GLY A 331 7.70 10.98 -10.87
N GLY A 332 7.44 9.69 -11.06
CA GLY A 332 7.16 8.73 -9.99
C GLY A 332 5.68 8.42 -9.78
N PHE A 333 5.34 8.16 -8.53
CA PHE A 333 4.03 7.66 -8.10
C PHE A 333 2.88 8.60 -8.51
N TRP A 334 1.91 8.10 -9.25
CA TRP A 334 0.87 8.92 -9.90
C TRP A 334 -0.04 9.65 -8.91
N VAL A 335 -0.38 9.06 -7.76
CA VAL A 335 -1.21 9.72 -6.73
C VAL A 335 -0.50 10.92 -6.13
N HIS A 336 0.81 10.81 -5.90
CA HIS A 336 1.62 11.95 -5.48
C HIS A 336 1.56 13.07 -6.54
N ARG A 337 1.69 12.73 -7.83
CA ARG A 337 1.61 13.69 -8.94
C ARG A 337 0.24 14.36 -9.03
N LEU A 338 -0.85 13.61 -8.88
CA LEU A 338 -2.21 14.15 -8.91
C LEU A 338 -2.42 15.16 -7.77
N LEU A 339 -2.10 14.78 -6.53
CA LEU A 339 -2.28 15.66 -5.36
C LEU A 339 -1.32 16.86 -5.36
N HIS A 340 -0.20 16.77 -6.09
CA HIS A 340 0.75 17.87 -6.31
C HIS A 340 0.67 18.47 -7.72
N SER A 341 -0.43 18.25 -8.46
CA SER A 341 -0.57 18.83 -9.79
C SER A 341 -0.49 20.35 -9.71
N LYS A 342 0.29 20.96 -10.62
CA LYS A 342 0.39 22.42 -10.75
C LYS A 342 -0.95 23.07 -11.12
N HIS A 343 -1.85 22.28 -11.71
CA HIS A 343 -3.20 22.68 -12.12
C HIS A 343 -4.21 22.59 -10.98
N LEU A 344 -3.86 22.01 -9.84
CA LEU A 344 -4.68 21.94 -8.64
C LEU A 344 -4.16 22.94 -7.61
N ARG A 345 -4.96 23.94 -7.22
CA ARG A 345 -4.58 24.88 -6.17
C ARG A 345 -5.78 25.44 -5.43
N ASP A 346 -5.82 25.14 -4.15
CA ASP A 346 -6.69 25.76 -3.16
C ASP A 346 -6.09 25.62 -1.75
N GLU A 347 -6.70 26.26 -0.76
CA GLU A 347 -6.19 26.24 0.62
C GLU A 347 -6.04 24.82 1.18
N ARG A 348 -6.95 23.91 0.81
CA ARG A 348 -7.01 22.55 1.34
C ARG A 348 -5.91 21.65 0.75
N SER A 349 -5.69 21.75 -0.56
CA SER A 349 -4.58 21.08 -1.25
C SER A 349 -3.23 21.66 -0.81
N ASP A 350 -3.11 22.97 -0.66
CA ASP A 350 -1.88 23.62 -0.16
C ASP A 350 -1.56 23.21 1.28
N SER A 351 -2.57 23.14 2.15
CA SER A 351 -2.44 22.61 3.52
C SER A 351 -1.97 21.16 3.50
N PHE A 352 -2.58 20.29 2.66
CA PHE A 352 -2.12 18.91 2.51
C PHE A 352 -0.68 18.82 2.02
N ARG A 353 -0.29 19.56 0.99
CA ARG A 353 1.08 19.59 0.44
C ARG A 353 2.10 20.06 1.47
N HIS A 354 1.73 20.99 2.35
CA HIS A 354 2.60 21.38 3.46
C HIS A 354 2.86 20.20 4.39
N TRP A 355 1.81 19.57 4.92
CA TRP A 355 1.95 18.44 5.85
C TRP A 355 2.57 17.19 5.21
N ALA A 356 2.28 16.94 3.93
CA ALA A 356 2.90 15.86 3.17
C ALA A 356 4.41 16.07 2.98
N ARG A 357 4.86 17.31 2.72
CA ARG A 357 6.30 17.64 2.68
C ARG A 357 6.98 17.46 4.03
N VAL A 358 6.33 17.87 5.12
CA VAL A 358 6.83 17.63 6.49
C VAL A 358 6.95 16.13 6.74
N HIS A 359 5.91 15.35 6.43
CA HIS A 359 5.93 13.89 6.53
C HIS A 359 7.09 13.26 5.77
N LEU A 360 7.23 13.60 4.47
CA LEU A 360 8.30 13.08 3.62
C LEU A 360 9.68 13.47 4.13
N SER A 361 9.84 14.67 4.70
CA SER A 361 11.11 15.09 5.29
C SER A 361 11.49 14.23 6.49
N VAL A 362 10.53 13.98 7.41
CA VAL A 362 10.74 13.09 8.56
C VAL A 362 11.02 11.65 8.10
N ALA A 363 10.24 11.14 7.15
CA ALA A 363 10.42 9.80 6.59
C ALA A 363 11.76 9.65 5.88
N ALA A 364 12.22 10.66 5.14
CA ALA A 364 13.52 10.67 4.47
C ALA A 364 14.67 10.64 5.46
N VAL A 365 14.61 11.46 6.52
CA VAL A 365 15.62 11.43 7.60
C VAL A 365 15.66 10.06 8.27
N ALA A 366 14.49 9.48 8.62
CA ALA A 366 14.41 8.15 9.18
C ALA A 366 14.99 7.08 8.24
N PHE A 367 14.63 7.12 6.95
CA PHE A 367 15.15 6.21 5.94
C PHE A 367 16.67 6.29 5.81
N LEU A 368 17.24 7.49 5.74
CA LEU A 368 18.69 7.69 5.66
C LEU A 368 19.41 7.14 6.90
N MET A 369 18.90 7.39 8.11
CA MET A 369 19.45 6.83 9.34
C MET A 369 19.39 5.29 9.33
N ILE A 370 18.27 4.70 8.90
CA ILE A 370 18.14 3.24 8.80
C ILE A 370 19.13 2.67 7.77
N CYS A 371 19.31 3.32 6.62
CA CYS A 371 20.27 2.91 5.60
C CYS A 371 21.73 3.01 6.07
N GLU A 372 22.07 4.04 6.84
CA GLU A 372 23.40 4.19 7.44
C GLU A 372 23.68 3.05 8.43
N ILE A 373 22.73 2.78 9.34
CA ILE A 373 22.85 1.68 10.31
C ILE A 373 22.90 0.33 9.59
N TYR A 374 22.08 0.13 8.55
CA TYR A 374 22.11 -1.07 7.72
C TYR A 374 23.51 -1.32 7.13
N ALA A 375 24.12 -0.28 6.55
CA ALA A 375 25.46 -0.37 5.98
C ALA A 375 26.55 -0.58 7.04
N ALA A 376 26.42 0.05 8.21
CA ALA A 376 27.32 -0.15 9.34
C ALA A 376 27.29 -1.61 9.82
N VAL A 377 26.10 -2.18 10.01
CA VAL A 377 25.93 -3.58 10.43
C VAL A 377 26.55 -4.56 9.44
N ILE A 378 26.42 -4.32 8.13
CA ILE A 378 27.08 -5.16 7.12
C ILE A 378 28.61 -5.09 7.27
N ARG A 379 29.18 -3.89 7.44
CA ARG A 379 30.64 -3.75 7.65
C ARG A 379 31.09 -4.46 8.91
N ASP A 380 30.41 -4.26 10.03
CA ASP A 380 30.77 -4.86 11.32
C ASP A 380 30.69 -6.38 11.25
N PHE A 381 29.64 -6.91 10.60
CA PHE A 381 29.52 -8.35 10.34
C PHE A 381 30.69 -8.88 9.50
N LEU A 382 31.07 -8.20 8.41
CA LEU A 382 32.18 -8.62 7.56
C LEU A 382 33.53 -8.52 8.26
N HIS A 383 33.75 -7.50 9.10
CA HIS A 383 34.95 -7.36 9.92
C HIS A 383 35.05 -8.47 10.95
N TYR A 384 33.96 -8.75 11.68
CA TYR A 384 33.92 -9.84 12.65
C TYR A 384 34.26 -11.19 11.99
N GLN A 385 33.74 -11.41 10.78
CA GLN A 385 34.08 -12.61 10.03
C GLN A 385 35.57 -12.60 9.68
N HIS A 386 36.14 -11.52 9.14
CA HIS A 386 37.55 -11.50 8.77
C HIS A 386 38.51 -11.82 9.94
N ASP A 387 38.20 -11.36 11.15
CA ASP A 387 39.10 -11.48 12.32
C ASP A 387 38.93 -12.79 13.11
N SER A 388 37.83 -13.52 12.89
CA SER A 388 37.53 -14.84 13.49
C SER A 388 38.12 -15.99 12.68
#